data_AF-A0A7V4BTR8-F1
#
_entry.id   AF-A0A7V4BTR8-F1
#
_cell.length_a   1.000
_cell.length_b   1.000
_cell.length_c   1.000
_cell.angle_alpha   90.00
_cell.angle_beta   90.00
_cell.angle_gamma   90.00
#
_symmetry.space_group_name_H-M   'P 1'
#
loop_
_entity.id
_entity.type
_entity.pdbx_description
1 polymer ?
#
loop_
_entity_poly.entity_id
_entity_poly.type
_entity_poly.pdbx_seq_one_letter_code
_entity_poly.pdbx_strand_id
1 'polypeptide(L)'
;MRLLKYFAVAAILIILLVFSISYMVWLGYPKTFLNVYILDKTVPNFKYEKHRALFWVLNNARIYKSNGKSYKIGHDYYGFHPLRPLSDYQYDIKRILLEQIDSISDKYDAVYYTDTRGVYFNEWFKGFRRSGENSVIEGGLNQNDYLLLKTMKEKNKLIIAEFDILGSPTSDLISYKTELLFRIHATGWKGRYFSSLDSTNNEIPYHLIENYKAEHEGKW
;
A
#
# COMPACT_ATOMS: atom_id res chain seq x y z
N MET A 1 49.03 9.90 18.52
CA MET A 1 47.89 10.70 18.02
C MET A 1 47.79 10.82 16.50
N ARG A 2 48.86 11.15 15.74
CA ARG A 2 48.77 11.30 14.26
C ARG A 2 48.49 9.99 13.52
N LEU A 3 49.14 8.88 13.90
CA LEU A 3 48.90 7.54 13.34
C LEU A 3 47.44 7.10 13.47
N LEU A 4 46.84 7.26 14.66
CA LEU A 4 45.43 6.93 14.88
C LEU A 4 44.47 7.72 13.98
N LYS A 5 44.80 8.98 13.67
CA LYS A 5 44.04 9.80 12.72
C LYS A 5 44.14 9.27 11.29
N TYR A 6 45.33 8.86 10.85
CA TYR A 6 45.50 8.26 9.52
C TYR A 6 44.76 6.93 9.40
N PHE A 7 44.77 6.08 10.43
CA PHE A 7 43.99 4.85 10.47
C PHE A 7 42.48 5.12 10.42
N ALA A 8 41.98 6.10 11.18
CA ALA A 8 40.57 6.48 11.13
C ALA A 8 40.15 7.01 9.75
N VAL A 9 40.97 7.85 9.12
CA VAL A 9 40.72 8.36 7.76
C VAL A 9 40.73 7.22 6.74
N ALA A 10 41.71 6.32 6.81
CA ALA A 10 41.77 5.16 5.93
C ALA A 10 40.54 4.25 6.08
N ALA A 11 40.09 4.00 7.32
CA ALA A 11 38.89 3.22 7.58
C ALA A 11 37.63 3.87 6.96
N ILE A 12 37.46 5.19 7.10
CA ILE A 12 36.36 5.93 6.48
C ILE A 12 36.43 5.84 4.95
N LEU A 13 37.62 5.99 4.36
CA LEU A 13 37.81 5.88 2.91
C LEU A 13 37.47 4.48 2.38
N ILE A 14 37.84 3.43 3.11
CA ILE A 14 37.49 2.05 2.75
C ILE A 14 35.97 1.86 2.81
N ILE A 15 35.31 2.36 3.85
CA ILE A 15 33.86 2.28 3.97
C ILE A 15 33.17 2.98 2.79
N LEU A 16 33.61 4.20 2.45
CA LEU A 16 33.10 4.94 1.30
C LEU A 16 33.32 4.16 -0.01
N LEU A 17 34.51 3.58 -0.19
CA LEU A 17 34.85 2.80 -1.38
C LEU A 17 33.92 1.58 -1.53
N VAL A 18 33.66 0.84 -0.44
CA VAL A 18 32.75 -0.31 -0.46
C VAL A 18 31.34 0.11 -0.88
N PHE A 19 30.82 1.20 -0.33
CA PHE A 19 29.51 1.74 -0.72
C PHE A 19 29.48 2.22 -2.17
N SER A 20 30.54 2.89 -2.64
CA SER A 20 30.66 3.34 -4.04
C SER A 20 30.70 2.16 -5.01
N ILE A 21 31.49 1.13 -4.74
CA ILE A 21 31.55 -0.08 -5.58
C ILE A 21 30.19 -0.78 -5.61
N SER A 22 29.54 -0.94 -4.45
CA SER A 22 28.21 -1.54 -4.36
C SER A 22 27.18 -0.78 -5.22
N TYR A 23 27.19 0.56 -5.14
CA TYR A 23 26.32 1.40 -5.96
C TYR A 23 26.63 1.30 -7.46
N MET A 24 27.91 1.24 -7.85
CA MET A 24 28.31 1.06 -9.25
C MET A 24 27.86 -0.29 -9.81
N VAL A 25 28.02 -1.37 -9.04
CA VAL A 25 27.52 -2.70 -9.42
C VAL A 25 26.00 -2.67 -9.59
N TRP A 26 25.28 -2.03 -8.67
CA TRP A 26 23.84 -1.84 -8.78
C TRP A 26 23.45 -1.04 -10.04
N LEU A 27 24.21 0.00 -10.40
CA LEU A 27 23.97 0.78 -11.62
C LEU A 27 24.10 -0.07 -12.90
N GLY A 28 25.06 -1.00 -12.92
CA GLY A 28 25.32 -1.92 -14.03
C GLY A 28 24.40 -3.15 -14.08
N TYR A 29 23.67 -3.45 -13.00
CA TYR A 29 22.78 -4.62 -12.95
C TYR A 29 21.69 -4.54 -14.05
N PRO A 30 21.36 -5.65 -14.74
CA PRO A 30 20.37 -5.62 -15.81
C PRO A 30 19.00 -5.15 -15.30
N LYS A 31 18.23 -4.52 -16.19
CA LYS A 31 16.85 -4.11 -15.90
C LYS A 31 15.92 -5.24 -16.32
N THR A 32 14.97 -5.58 -15.46
CA THR A 32 13.89 -6.50 -15.78
C THR A 32 12.66 -5.70 -16.15
N PHE A 33 12.03 -6.00 -17.29
CA PHE A 33 10.80 -5.33 -17.70
C PHE A 33 9.60 -6.15 -17.24
N LEU A 34 8.81 -5.57 -16.35
CA LEU A 34 7.59 -6.18 -15.81
C LEU A 34 6.60 -5.05 -15.55
N ASN A 35 5.45 -5.09 -16.20
CA ASN A 35 4.34 -4.17 -15.95
C ASN A 35 3.51 -4.67 -14.78
N VAL A 36 3.60 -4.00 -13.64
CA VAL A 36 2.86 -4.31 -12.42
C VAL A 36 1.72 -3.33 -12.28
N TYR A 37 0.50 -3.86 -12.22
CA TYR A 37 -0.69 -3.09 -11.86
C TYR A 37 -0.74 -2.99 -10.35
N ILE A 38 -0.74 -1.77 -9.82
CA ILE A 38 -0.75 -1.53 -8.37
C ILE A 38 -2.08 -0.88 -8.01
N LEU A 39 -2.84 -1.49 -7.11
CA LEU A 39 -4.05 -0.92 -6.51
C LEU A 39 -3.75 -0.53 -5.08
N ASP A 40 -3.96 0.74 -4.72
CA ASP A 40 -3.93 1.26 -3.36
C ASP A 40 -5.05 2.29 -3.19
N LYS A 41 -6.02 1.97 -2.33
CA LYS A 41 -7.17 2.85 -2.08
C LYS A 41 -7.00 3.70 -0.81
N THR A 42 -5.89 3.54 -0.11
CA THR A 42 -5.58 4.17 1.18
C THR A 42 -4.36 5.09 1.05
N VAL A 43 -4.55 6.22 0.35
CA VAL A 43 -3.49 7.25 0.22
C VAL A 43 -4.00 8.60 0.73
N PRO A 44 -4.04 8.81 2.06
CA PRO A 44 -4.60 10.04 2.63
C PRO A 44 -3.65 11.24 2.56
N ASN A 45 -2.41 11.06 2.09
CA ASN A 45 -1.40 12.11 2.01
C ASN A 45 -0.24 11.73 1.08
N PHE A 46 0.69 12.66 0.86
CA PHE A 46 1.86 12.49 -0.01
C PHE A 46 3.03 11.70 0.61
N LYS A 47 2.84 11.03 1.76
CA LYS A 47 3.84 10.11 2.32
C LYS A 47 3.72 8.71 1.73
N TYR A 48 2.56 8.34 1.17
CA TYR A 48 2.37 7.06 0.46
C TYR A 48 2.77 5.83 1.29
N GLU A 49 2.50 5.85 2.60
CA GLU A 49 3.11 4.90 3.55
C GLU A 49 2.82 3.43 3.21
N LYS A 50 1.64 3.13 2.67
CA LYS A 50 1.16 1.77 2.42
C LYS A 50 1.89 1.08 1.27
N HIS A 51 1.90 1.68 0.08
CA HIS A 51 2.62 1.10 -1.06
C HIS A 51 4.11 1.50 -1.18
N ARG A 52 4.65 2.39 -0.32
CA ARG A 52 6.06 2.85 -0.43
C ARG A 52 7.06 1.70 -0.49
N ALA A 53 6.89 0.69 0.34
CA ALA A 53 7.79 -0.45 0.41
C ALA A 53 7.86 -1.19 -0.93
N LEU A 54 6.72 -1.44 -1.57
CA LEU A 54 6.68 -2.07 -2.88
C LEU A 54 7.44 -1.24 -3.92
N PHE A 55 7.16 0.07 -4.01
CA PHE A 55 7.83 0.93 -4.98
C PHE A 55 9.35 0.98 -4.78
N TRP A 56 9.81 0.91 -3.52
CA TRP A 56 11.22 0.76 -3.22
C TRP A 56 11.76 -0.58 -3.73
N VAL A 57 11.07 -1.70 -3.46
CA VAL A 57 11.47 -3.03 -3.93
C VAL A 57 11.54 -3.08 -5.46
N LEU A 58 10.51 -2.62 -6.16
CA LEU A 58 10.48 -2.62 -7.64
C LEU A 58 11.67 -1.86 -8.22
N ASN A 59 11.91 -0.63 -7.74
CA ASN A 59 12.99 0.20 -8.27
C ASN A 59 14.38 -0.31 -7.86
N ASN A 60 14.53 -0.81 -6.63
CA ASN A 60 15.81 -1.33 -6.14
C ASN A 60 16.17 -2.67 -6.80
N ALA A 61 15.19 -3.53 -7.08
CA ALA A 61 15.34 -4.74 -7.88
C ALA A 61 15.46 -4.46 -9.39
N ARG A 62 15.46 -3.18 -9.79
CA ARG A 62 15.52 -2.72 -11.18
C ARG A 62 14.45 -3.36 -12.07
N ILE A 63 13.24 -3.40 -11.55
CA ILE A 63 12.02 -3.72 -12.28
C ILE A 63 11.46 -2.44 -12.88
N TYR A 64 11.34 -2.41 -14.20
CA TYR A 64 10.92 -1.24 -14.98
C TYR A 64 9.66 -1.58 -15.79
N LYS A 65 8.90 -0.53 -16.13
CA LYS A 65 7.79 -0.65 -17.08
C LYS A 65 8.31 -0.96 -18.47
N SER A 66 7.47 -1.54 -19.33
CA SER A 66 7.85 -1.89 -20.71
C SER A 66 8.38 -0.71 -21.55
N ASN A 67 8.03 0.52 -21.18
CA ASN A 67 8.55 1.74 -21.81
C ASN A 67 9.91 2.22 -21.27
N GLY A 68 10.60 1.43 -20.47
CA GLY A 68 11.91 1.76 -19.91
C GLY A 68 11.92 2.70 -18.71
N LYS A 69 10.75 3.15 -18.23
CA LYS A 69 10.63 4.07 -17.09
C LYS A 69 10.49 3.31 -15.77
N SER A 70 11.08 3.86 -14.71
CA SER A 70 10.92 3.37 -13.33
C SER A 70 9.50 3.62 -12.82
N TYR A 71 9.17 2.96 -11.70
CA TYR A 71 7.90 3.14 -11.01
C TYR A 71 7.91 4.39 -10.14
N LYS A 72 6.90 5.25 -10.32
CA LYS A 72 6.71 6.50 -9.59
C LYS A 72 5.61 6.33 -8.55
N ILE A 73 6.00 6.41 -7.28
CA ILE A 73 5.13 6.21 -6.11
C ILE A 73 3.85 7.05 -6.17
N GLY A 74 3.92 8.33 -6.53
CA GLY A 74 2.76 9.21 -6.58
C GLY A 74 1.87 9.11 -7.82
N HIS A 75 2.16 8.22 -8.78
CA HIS A 75 1.45 8.19 -10.07
C HIS A 75 1.10 6.77 -10.58
N ASP A 76 1.99 5.80 -10.37
CA ASP A 76 1.85 4.47 -10.97
C ASP A 76 1.03 3.52 -10.08
N TYR A 77 -0.10 3.99 -9.54
CA TYR A 77 -1.09 3.18 -8.83
C TYR A 77 -2.51 3.60 -9.20
N TYR A 78 -3.47 2.70 -8.97
CA TYR A 78 -4.91 2.91 -9.07
C TYR A 78 -5.50 3.05 -7.67
N GLY A 79 -6.58 3.82 -7.53
CA GLY A 79 -7.23 4.11 -6.25
C GLY A 79 -7.26 5.62 -5.97
N PHE A 80 -7.10 6.01 -4.71
CA PHE A 80 -7.32 7.37 -4.22
C PHE A 80 -6.07 8.24 -4.40
N HIS A 81 -6.18 9.40 -5.05
CA HIS A 81 -5.07 10.33 -5.29
C HIS A 81 -5.35 11.69 -4.66
N PRO A 82 -4.63 12.09 -3.59
CA PRO A 82 -4.78 13.42 -3.02
C PRO A 82 -4.21 14.50 -3.96
N LEU A 83 -4.88 15.66 -4.05
CA LEU A 83 -4.42 16.80 -4.85
C LEU A 83 -3.79 17.89 -3.96
N ARG A 84 -2.99 18.76 -4.59
CA ARG A 84 -2.33 19.88 -3.90
C ARG A 84 -3.15 21.17 -4.08
N PRO A 85 -3.21 22.03 -3.03
CA PRO A 85 -2.75 21.77 -1.66
C PRO A 85 -3.73 20.87 -0.88
N LEU A 86 -3.23 20.11 0.11
CA LEU A 86 -4.08 19.21 0.92
C LEU A 86 -5.16 19.95 1.72
N SER A 87 -4.96 21.25 2.00
CA SER A 87 -5.92 22.12 2.70
C SER A 87 -7.26 22.21 2.00
N ASP A 88 -7.29 21.97 0.69
CA ASP A 88 -8.47 22.16 -0.14
C ASP A 88 -9.31 20.87 -0.21
N TYR A 89 -8.82 19.79 0.41
CA TYR A 89 -9.48 18.48 0.45
C TYR A 89 -9.87 17.93 -0.93
N GLN A 90 -9.14 18.33 -1.98
CA GLN A 90 -9.35 17.84 -3.33
C GLN A 90 -8.64 16.51 -3.58
N TYR A 91 -9.28 15.64 -4.33
CA TYR A 91 -8.75 14.32 -4.68
C TYR A 91 -9.26 13.88 -6.05
N ASP A 92 -8.55 12.93 -6.65
CA ASP A 92 -8.97 12.17 -7.82
C ASP A 92 -9.05 10.68 -7.45
N ILE A 93 -9.86 9.91 -8.17
CA ILE A 93 -9.95 8.45 -7.99
C ILE A 93 -9.75 7.77 -9.33
N LYS A 94 -8.60 7.12 -9.47
CA LYS A 94 -8.25 6.36 -10.66
C LYS A 94 -8.77 4.93 -10.54
N ARG A 95 -9.93 4.65 -11.11
CA ARG A 95 -10.55 3.31 -11.17
C ARG A 95 -10.35 2.66 -12.53
N ILE A 96 -10.41 1.34 -12.56
CA ILE A 96 -10.53 0.60 -13.81
C ILE A 96 -12.00 0.53 -14.25
N LEU A 97 -12.23 0.67 -15.54
CA LEU A 97 -13.54 0.51 -16.15
C LEU A 97 -13.76 -0.93 -16.59
N LEU A 98 -15.02 -1.36 -16.65
CA LEU A 98 -15.39 -2.72 -17.06
C LEU A 98 -14.83 -3.08 -18.44
N GLU A 99 -14.95 -2.16 -19.39
CA GLU A 99 -14.43 -2.30 -20.76
C GLU A 99 -12.91 -2.38 -20.86
N GLN A 100 -12.19 -1.96 -19.82
CA GLN A 100 -10.73 -1.94 -19.81
C GLN A 100 -10.12 -3.26 -19.30
N ILE A 101 -10.91 -4.15 -18.71
CA ILE A 101 -10.41 -5.33 -18.00
C ILE A 101 -9.52 -6.21 -18.90
N ASP A 102 -9.96 -6.50 -20.12
CA ASP A 102 -9.18 -7.33 -21.04
C ASP A 102 -7.88 -6.61 -21.44
N SER A 103 -7.97 -5.34 -21.83
CA SER A 103 -6.79 -4.55 -22.21
C SER A 103 -5.77 -4.39 -21.07
N ILE A 104 -6.23 -4.22 -19.83
CA ILE A 104 -5.38 -4.10 -18.64
C ILE A 104 -4.76 -5.45 -18.34
N SER A 105 -5.57 -6.52 -18.33
CA SER A 105 -5.06 -7.86 -18.06
C SER A 105 -4.10 -8.37 -19.13
N ASP A 106 -4.16 -7.87 -20.37
CA ASP A 106 -3.15 -8.14 -21.39
C ASP A 106 -1.87 -7.34 -21.17
N LYS A 107 -2.01 -6.04 -20.89
CA LYS A 107 -0.90 -5.09 -20.72
C LYS A 107 -0.01 -5.36 -19.50
N TYR A 108 -0.60 -5.77 -18.39
CA TYR A 108 0.09 -5.96 -17.12
C TYR A 108 0.47 -7.42 -16.90
N ASP A 109 1.70 -7.66 -16.49
CA ASP A 109 2.27 -8.99 -16.25
C ASP A 109 1.93 -9.52 -14.85
N ALA A 110 1.71 -8.61 -13.90
CA ALA A 110 1.35 -8.92 -12.52
C ALA A 110 0.38 -7.86 -11.96
N VAL A 111 -0.39 -8.25 -10.95
CA VAL A 111 -1.18 -7.32 -10.11
C VAL A 111 -0.71 -7.39 -8.66
N TYR A 112 -0.65 -6.22 -8.02
CA TYR A 112 -0.42 -6.05 -6.60
C TYR A 112 -1.56 -5.25 -5.99
N TYR A 113 -2.35 -5.89 -5.14
CA TYR A 113 -3.49 -5.28 -4.48
C TYR A 113 -3.10 -5.00 -3.03
N THR A 114 -2.91 -3.74 -2.69
CA THR A 114 -2.50 -3.25 -1.37
C THR A 114 -3.52 -2.27 -0.84
N ASP A 115 -3.56 -2.21 0.48
CA ASP A 115 -4.43 -1.39 1.30
C ASP A 115 -5.74 -0.94 0.64
N THR A 116 -6.72 -1.84 0.68
CA THR A 116 -8.08 -1.55 0.21
C THR A 116 -9.00 -1.05 1.32
N ARG A 117 -8.51 -0.77 2.53
CA ARG A 117 -9.33 -0.20 3.60
C ARG A 117 -10.01 1.09 3.16
N GLY A 118 -9.35 1.86 2.31
CA GLY A 118 -9.89 3.07 1.73
C GLY A 118 -9.62 4.34 2.53
N VAL A 119 -10.22 5.43 2.07
CA VAL A 119 -10.24 6.73 2.74
C VAL A 119 -11.66 7.02 3.20
N TYR A 120 -11.81 7.37 4.47
CA TYR A 120 -13.11 7.66 5.06
C TYR A 120 -13.36 9.17 5.14
N PHE A 121 -14.63 9.57 5.13
CA PHE A 121 -15.03 10.98 5.10
C PHE A 121 -14.44 11.78 6.26
N ASN A 122 -14.55 11.29 7.49
CA ASN A 122 -14.05 12.00 8.67
C ASN A 122 -12.51 11.99 8.77
N GLU A 123 -11.84 11.04 8.10
CA GLU A 123 -10.37 11.01 8.02
C GLU A 123 -9.85 12.05 7.03
N TRP A 124 -10.56 12.22 5.92
CA TRP A 124 -10.22 13.16 4.86
C TRP A 124 -10.61 14.59 5.24
N PHE A 125 -11.90 14.83 5.55
CA PHE A 125 -12.45 16.14 5.89
C PHE A 125 -12.33 16.42 7.39
N LYS A 126 -11.11 16.74 7.84
CA LYS A 126 -10.84 17.02 9.25
C LYS A 126 -11.61 18.23 9.77
N GLY A 127 -12.23 18.09 10.95
CA GLY A 127 -12.97 19.18 11.61
C GLY A 127 -14.47 19.24 11.27
N PHE A 128 -14.94 18.46 10.29
CA PHE A 128 -16.36 18.29 10.04
C PHE A 128 -16.93 17.23 11.00
N ARG A 129 -17.60 17.66 12.07
CA ARG A 129 -18.35 16.75 12.95
C ARG A 129 -19.70 16.42 12.32
N ARG A 130 -19.79 15.30 11.60
CA ARG A 130 -21.09 14.66 11.32
C ARG A 130 -21.39 13.63 12.41
N SER A 131 -22.59 13.74 12.99
CA SER A 131 -23.21 12.67 13.77
C SER A 131 -23.61 11.55 12.80
N GLY A 132 -22.94 10.39 12.84
CA GLY A 132 -23.25 9.23 12.00
C GLY A 132 -22.05 8.33 11.70
N GLU A 133 -22.32 7.15 11.10
CA GLU A 133 -21.30 6.23 10.59
C GLU A 133 -20.34 6.95 9.64
N ASN A 134 -19.04 6.71 9.82
CA ASN A 134 -18.00 7.27 8.98
C ASN A 134 -18.11 6.67 7.57
N SER A 135 -18.70 7.41 6.62
CA SER A 135 -18.89 6.92 5.25
C SER A 135 -17.55 6.82 4.50
N VAL A 136 -17.38 5.74 3.74
CA VAL A 136 -16.20 5.53 2.89
C VAL A 136 -16.28 6.43 1.65
N ILE A 137 -15.21 7.15 1.32
CA ILE A 137 -15.09 7.92 0.07
C ILE A 137 -14.68 6.98 -1.08
N GLU A 138 -13.62 6.22 -0.86
CA GLU A 138 -13.14 5.15 -1.75
C GLU A 138 -12.55 4.06 -0.87
N GLY A 139 -12.83 2.80 -1.17
CA GLY A 139 -12.34 1.67 -0.41
C GLY A 139 -12.99 0.38 -0.87
N GLY A 140 -12.48 -0.74 -0.36
CA GLY A 140 -12.92 -2.09 -0.65
C GLY A 140 -12.60 -2.51 -2.08
N LEU A 141 -12.65 -3.80 -2.35
CA LEU A 141 -12.74 -4.29 -3.72
C LEU A 141 -14.12 -4.01 -4.27
N ASN A 142 -14.16 -3.36 -5.44
CA ASN A 142 -15.39 -3.26 -6.23
C ASN A 142 -15.47 -4.42 -7.24
N GLN A 143 -16.60 -4.49 -7.96
CA GLN A 143 -16.84 -5.54 -8.96
C GLN A 143 -15.79 -5.55 -10.08
N ASN A 144 -15.28 -4.39 -10.52
CA ASN A 144 -14.27 -4.33 -11.58
C ASN A 144 -12.91 -4.83 -11.07
N ASP A 145 -12.53 -4.46 -9.83
CA ASP A 145 -11.30 -4.95 -9.19
C ASP A 145 -11.33 -6.49 -9.07
N TYR A 146 -12.45 -7.05 -8.63
CA TYR A 146 -12.67 -8.51 -8.60
C TYR A 146 -12.56 -9.14 -9.99
N LEU A 147 -13.19 -8.55 -11.00
CA LEU A 147 -13.15 -9.08 -12.36
C LEU A 147 -11.73 -9.04 -12.92
N LEU A 148 -10.94 -8.00 -12.64
CA LEU A 148 -9.52 -7.98 -13.00
C LEU A 148 -8.75 -9.11 -12.30
N LEU A 149 -8.93 -9.34 -10.99
CA LEU A 149 -8.31 -10.48 -10.31
C LEU A 149 -8.69 -11.83 -10.96
N LYS A 150 -9.97 -12.01 -11.29
CA LYS A 150 -10.48 -13.21 -11.97
C LYS A 150 -9.80 -13.40 -13.32
N THR A 151 -9.77 -12.38 -14.17
CA THR A 151 -9.15 -12.45 -15.50
C THR A 151 -7.63 -12.67 -15.41
N MET A 152 -6.93 -12.02 -14.47
CA MET A 152 -5.50 -12.24 -14.26
C MET A 152 -5.22 -13.68 -13.82
N LYS A 153 -6.08 -14.27 -12.99
CA LYS A 153 -5.98 -15.67 -12.57
C LYS A 153 -6.22 -16.62 -13.74
N GLU A 154 -7.27 -16.39 -14.53
CA GLU A 154 -7.58 -17.18 -15.74
C GLU A 154 -6.44 -17.15 -16.76
N LYS A 155 -5.73 -16.02 -16.86
CA LYS A 155 -4.54 -15.86 -17.70
C LYS A 155 -3.24 -16.39 -17.06
N ASN A 156 -3.31 -17.05 -15.91
CA ASN A 156 -2.16 -17.57 -15.16
C ASN A 156 -1.09 -16.50 -14.84
N LYS A 157 -1.50 -15.26 -14.60
CA LYS A 157 -0.60 -14.17 -14.25
C LYS A 157 -0.39 -14.06 -12.74
N LEU A 158 0.72 -13.43 -12.34
CA LEU A 158 1.07 -13.27 -10.94
C LEU A 158 0.07 -12.31 -10.25
N ILE A 159 -0.48 -12.78 -9.13
CA ILE A 159 -1.36 -12.00 -8.26
C ILE A 159 -0.73 -11.98 -6.87
N ILE A 160 -0.54 -10.78 -6.34
CA ILE A 160 -0.15 -10.55 -4.96
C ILE A 160 -1.23 -9.66 -4.34
N ALA A 161 -1.73 -10.06 -3.17
CA ALA A 161 -2.75 -9.31 -2.46
C ALA A 161 -2.50 -9.32 -0.95
N GLU A 162 -2.83 -8.22 -0.29
CA GLU A 162 -2.83 -8.11 1.17
C GLU A 162 -4.16 -8.60 1.77
N PHE A 163 -4.15 -8.89 3.08
CA PHE A 163 -5.30 -9.52 3.76
C PHE A 163 -6.56 -8.66 3.79
N ASP A 164 -6.41 -7.34 3.65
CA ASP A 164 -7.48 -6.37 3.79
C ASP A 164 -8.38 -6.25 2.57
N ILE A 165 -8.03 -6.87 1.43
CA ILE A 165 -8.91 -6.98 0.26
C ILE A 165 -10.23 -7.67 0.57
N LEU A 166 -10.25 -8.53 1.59
CA LEU A 166 -11.43 -9.28 2.04
C LEU A 166 -12.19 -8.56 3.18
N GLY A 167 -11.59 -7.54 3.78
CA GLY A 167 -12.15 -6.82 4.91
C GLY A 167 -13.02 -5.64 4.49
N SER A 168 -13.78 -5.11 5.46
CA SER A 168 -14.51 -3.84 5.26
C SER A 168 -13.56 -2.75 4.74
N PRO A 169 -13.96 -1.98 3.71
CA PRO A 169 -15.33 -1.84 3.19
C PRO A 169 -15.62 -2.65 1.91
N THR A 170 -14.87 -3.71 1.62
CA THR A 170 -15.27 -4.69 0.60
C THR A 170 -16.62 -5.29 0.98
N SER A 171 -17.57 -5.35 0.06
CA SER A 171 -18.88 -5.95 0.35
C SER A 171 -18.79 -7.46 0.52
N ASP A 172 -19.66 -8.04 1.35
CA ASP A 172 -19.67 -9.49 1.64
C ASP A 172 -19.72 -10.34 0.37
N LEU A 173 -20.50 -9.90 -0.63
CA LEU A 173 -20.57 -10.58 -1.93
C LEU A 173 -19.23 -10.60 -2.67
N ILE A 174 -18.49 -9.48 -2.69
CA ILE A 174 -17.19 -9.40 -3.37
C ILE A 174 -16.13 -10.17 -2.58
N SER A 175 -16.16 -10.06 -1.24
CA SER A 175 -15.27 -10.82 -0.36
C SER A 175 -15.46 -12.33 -0.59
N TYR A 176 -16.70 -12.83 -0.52
CA TYR A 176 -17.04 -14.23 -0.76
C TYR A 176 -16.62 -14.71 -2.15
N LYS A 177 -16.88 -13.93 -3.21
CA LYS A 177 -16.43 -14.26 -4.56
C LYS A 177 -14.90 -14.36 -4.65
N THR A 178 -14.19 -13.47 -3.97
CA THR A 178 -12.72 -13.44 -3.95
C THR A 178 -12.15 -14.62 -3.18
N GLU A 179 -12.74 -14.96 -2.04
CA GLU A 179 -12.44 -16.18 -1.27
C GLU A 179 -12.58 -17.45 -2.14
N LEU A 180 -13.71 -17.59 -2.83
CA LEU A 180 -13.95 -18.72 -3.75
C LEU A 180 -12.94 -18.74 -4.91
N LEU A 181 -12.63 -17.58 -5.50
CA LEU A 181 -11.68 -17.47 -6.61
C LEU A 181 -10.28 -17.98 -6.22
N PHE A 182 -9.84 -17.71 -4.99
CA PHE A 182 -8.52 -18.12 -4.50
C PHE A 182 -8.54 -19.38 -3.64
N ARG A 183 -9.73 -19.94 -3.36
CA ARG A 183 -9.92 -21.10 -2.47
C ARG A 183 -9.33 -20.86 -1.08
N ILE A 184 -9.57 -19.67 -0.55
CA ILE A 184 -9.18 -19.25 0.80
C ILE A 184 -10.43 -18.91 1.61
N HIS A 185 -10.29 -18.90 2.93
CA HIS A 185 -11.35 -18.44 3.82
C HIS A 185 -10.77 -17.55 4.92
N ALA A 186 -11.28 -16.32 5.04
CA ALA A 186 -10.86 -15.36 6.03
C ALA A 186 -11.66 -15.55 7.32
N THR A 187 -10.97 -15.80 8.43
CA THR A 187 -11.57 -15.95 9.76
C THR A 187 -11.70 -14.62 10.53
N GLY A 188 -11.21 -13.51 9.96
CA GLY A 188 -11.40 -12.16 10.49
C GLY A 188 -10.38 -11.68 11.55
N TRP A 189 -9.43 -12.52 11.95
CA TRP A 189 -8.45 -12.15 12.98
C TRP A 189 -7.43 -11.13 12.47
N LYS A 190 -7.21 -10.07 13.28
CA LYS A 190 -6.17 -9.06 13.06
C LYS A 190 -5.33 -8.92 14.32
N GLY A 191 -4.01 -8.93 14.16
CA GLY A 191 -3.05 -8.77 15.26
C GLY A 191 -2.15 -7.57 15.01
N ARG A 192 -1.89 -6.79 16.06
CA ARG A 192 -0.87 -5.74 16.06
C ARG A 192 -0.13 -5.75 17.40
N TYR A 193 1.20 -5.70 17.32
CA TYR A 193 2.05 -5.53 18.49
C TYR A 193 2.13 -4.04 18.87
N PHE A 194 2.08 -3.76 20.17
CA PHE A 194 2.36 -2.46 20.76
C PHE A 194 3.43 -2.64 21.84
N SER A 195 4.43 -1.75 21.87
CA SER A 195 5.50 -1.79 22.87
C SER A 195 5.01 -1.50 24.29
N SER A 196 3.90 -0.77 24.41
CA SER A 196 3.19 -0.52 25.65
C SER A 196 1.69 -0.42 25.36
N LEU A 197 0.87 -0.96 26.26
CA LEU A 197 -0.59 -0.78 26.26
C LEU A 197 -1.00 0.41 27.14
N ASP A 198 -0.09 1.30 27.53
CA ASP A 198 -0.46 2.52 28.24
C ASP A 198 -1.34 3.41 27.32
N SER A 199 -2.41 3.98 27.87
CA SER A 199 -3.32 4.91 27.17
C SER A 199 -2.63 6.16 26.60
N THR A 200 -1.41 6.48 27.05
CA THR A 200 -0.56 7.55 26.52
C THR A 200 0.18 7.15 25.25
N ASN A 201 0.13 5.88 24.83
CA ASN A 201 0.73 5.42 23.59
C ASN A 201 -0.08 5.88 22.37
N ASN A 202 0.44 6.88 21.66
CA ASN A 202 -0.17 7.46 20.46
C ASN A 202 -0.33 6.49 19.28
N GLU A 203 0.29 5.30 19.33
CA GLU A 203 0.12 4.28 18.30
C GLU A 203 -1.18 3.48 18.46
N ILE A 204 -1.74 3.42 19.68
CA ILE A 204 -2.95 2.68 19.98
C ILE A 204 -4.13 3.45 19.38
N PRO A 205 -4.91 2.84 18.48
CA PRO A 205 -6.08 3.49 17.93
C PRO A 205 -7.07 3.81 19.04
N TYR A 206 -7.57 5.04 19.05
CA TYR A 206 -8.50 5.52 20.08
C TYR A 206 -9.74 4.63 20.26
N HIS A 207 -10.29 4.08 19.17
CA HIS A 207 -11.42 3.16 19.22
C HIS A 207 -11.14 1.86 19.99
N LEU A 208 -9.89 1.40 20.02
CA LEU A 208 -9.50 0.21 20.78
C LEU A 208 -9.59 0.49 22.30
N ILE A 209 -9.18 1.69 22.70
CA ILE A 209 -9.30 2.16 24.09
C ILE A 209 -10.77 2.33 24.47
N GLU A 210 -11.58 2.96 23.61
CA GLU A 210 -13.02 3.13 23.85
C GLU A 210 -13.75 1.80 24.00
N ASN A 211 -13.52 0.86 23.07
CA ASN A 211 -14.16 -0.45 23.10
C ASN A 211 -13.81 -1.22 24.37
N TYR A 212 -12.53 -1.25 24.75
CA TYR A 212 -12.10 -1.93 25.96
C TYR A 212 -12.74 -1.33 27.22
N LYS A 213 -12.72 0.00 27.34
CA LYS A 213 -13.35 0.70 28.48
C LYS A 213 -14.85 0.45 28.55
N ALA A 214 -15.54 0.38 27.41
CA ALA A 214 -16.96 0.07 27.37
C ALA A 214 -17.27 -1.32 27.94
N GLU A 215 -16.37 -2.29 27.74
CA GLU A 215 -16.49 -3.65 28.27
C GLU A 215 -16.00 -3.79 29.73
N HIS A 216 -15.23 -2.83 30.24
CA HIS A 216 -14.55 -2.91 31.55
C HIS A 216 -14.90 -1.74 32.49
N GLU A 217 -16.15 -1.29 32.49
CA GLU A 217 -16.67 -0.26 33.42
C GLU A 217 -15.90 1.08 33.38
N GLY A 218 -15.39 1.45 32.20
CA GLY A 218 -14.62 2.68 32.01
C GLY A 218 -13.13 2.58 32.42
N LYS A 219 -12.69 1.41 32.90
CA LYS A 219 -11.30 1.17 33.30
C LYS A 219 -10.46 0.76 32.09
N TRP A 220 -9.23 1.28 32.04
CA TRP A 220 -8.19 0.85 31.12
C TRP A 220 -7.21 -0.02 31.87
#